data_AF-A0A3D4M887-F1
#
_entry.id   AF-A0A3D4M887-F1
#
_cell.length_a   1.000
_cell.length_b   1.000
_cell.length_c   1.000
_cell.angle_alpha   90.00
_cell.angle_beta   90.00
_cell.angle_gamma   90.00
#
_symmetry.space_group_name_H-M   'P 1'
#
loop_
_entity.id
_entity.type
_entity.pdbx_description
1 polymer ?
#
loop_
_entity_poly.entity_id
_entity_poly.type
_entity_poly.pdbx_seq_one_letter_code
_entity_poly.pdbx_strand_id
1 'polypeptide(L)'
;MINAMPDKFDIQKIIKLVQEQKPESQEIVSALQNCQDGHWSGKAYYQFVDSGNPNEPGTEWQHEECIIIEQQNDGDIVIDLLKDGRVGGIEFTDLIEK
;
A
#
# COMPACT_ATOMS: atom_id res chain seq x y z
N MET A 1 -25.09 -6.97 13.77
CA MET A 1 -24.24 -5.94 13.13
C MET A 1 -23.62 -6.61 11.92
N ILE A 2 -23.74 -5.98 10.76
CA ILE A 2 -23.39 -6.58 9.47
C ILE A 2 -21.86 -6.64 9.40
N ASN A 3 -21.30 -7.83 9.20
CA ASN A 3 -19.89 -7.99 8.85
C ASN A 3 -19.66 -7.34 7.49
N ALA A 4 -19.20 -6.09 7.47
CA ALA A 4 -18.62 -5.53 6.28
C ALA A 4 -17.18 -6.06 6.21
N MET A 5 -16.94 -7.07 5.37
CA MET A 5 -15.62 -7.19 4.76
C MET A 5 -15.28 -5.82 4.16
N PRO A 6 -14.04 -5.31 4.29
CA PRO A 6 -13.70 -4.02 3.71
C PRO A 6 -14.09 -4.06 2.24
N ASP A 7 -14.98 -3.14 1.86
CA ASP A 7 -15.32 -2.91 0.46
C ASP A 7 -14.01 -2.79 -0.31
N LYS A 8 -13.94 -3.51 -1.43
CA LYS A 8 -12.76 -3.76 -2.27
C LYS A 8 -11.65 -2.72 -2.16
N PHE A 9 -10.41 -3.21 -2.05
CA PHE A 9 -9.21 -2.44 -2.33
C PHE A 9 -9.42 -1.55 -3.58
N ASP A 10 -9.32 -0.24 -3.41
CA ASP A 10 -9.51 0.75 -4.47
C ASP A 10 -8.24 1.60 -4.61
N ILE A 11 -7.38 1.19 -5.54
CA ILE A 11 -6.13 1.88 -5.81
C ILE A 11 -6.34 3.30 -6.35
N GLN A 12 -7.47 3.60 -6.99
CA GLN A 12 -7.73 4.94 -7.52
C GLN A 12 -8.03 5.93 -6.39
N LYS A 13 -8.72 5.47 -5.33
CA LYS A 13 -8.89 6.26 -4.10
C LYS A 13 -7.54 6.60 -3.47
N ILE A 14 -6.62 5.63 -3.43
CA ILE A 14 -5.29 5.81 -2.85
C ILE A 14 -4.44 6.77 -3.68
N ILE A 15 -4.41 6.61 -5.00
CA ILE A 15 -3.71 7.53 -5.93
C ILE A 15 -4.18 8.96 -5.70
N LYS A 16 -5.49 9.17 -5.59
CA LYS A 16 -6.04 10.51 -5.34
C LYS A 16 -5.57 11.09 -4.01
N LEU A 17 -5.57 10.31 -2.93
CA LEU A 17 -5.08 10.75 -1.62
C LEU A 17 -3.59 11.12 -1.66
N VAL A 18 -2.77 10.32 -2.36
CA VAL A 18 -1.34 10.61 -2.57
C VAL A 18 -1.18 11.93 -3.31
N GLN A 19 -1.92 12.15 -4.41
CA GLN A 19 -1.85 13.41 -5.17
C GLN A 19 -2.27 14.63 -4.34
N GLU A 20 -3.23 14.48 -3.43
CA GLU A 20 -3.72 15.55 -2.57
C GLU A 20 -2.72 15.90 -1.46
N GLN A 21 -2.10 14.89 -0.83
CA GLN A 21 -1.22 15.09 0.33
C GLN A 21 0.26 15.27 -0.03
N LYS A 22 0.70 14.64 -1.12
CA LYS A 22 2.09 14.65 -1.60
C LYS A 22 2.14 14.95 -3.10
N PRO A 23 1.73 16.16 -3.54
CA PRO A 23 1.67 16.52 -4.97
C PRO A 23 3.03 16.46 -5.67
N GLU A 24 4.14 16.58 -4.94
CA GLU A 24 5.51 16.46 -5.42
C GLU A 24 5.91 15.02 -5.77
N SER A 25 5.22 14.03 -5.21
CA SER A 25 5.55 12.60 -5.28
C SER A 25 4.96 11.90 -6.50
N GLN A 26 5.26 12.42 -7.70
CA GLN A 26 4.75 11.90 -8.97
C GLN A 26 5.24 10.48 -9.28
N GLU A 27 6.41 10.11 -8.78
CA GLU A 27 6.99 8.78 -8.86
C GLU A 27 6.12 7.74 -8.14
N ILE A 28 5.54 8.07 -6.99
CA ILE A 28 4.67 7.17 -6.23
C ILE A 28 3.32 6.99 -6.92
N VAL A 29 2.76 8.07 -7.46
CA VAL A 29 1.57 7.99 -8.31
C VAL A 29 1.81 7.05 -9.49
N SER A 30 2.96 7.19 -10.14
CA SER A 30 3.35 6.34 -11.28
C SER A 30 3.53 4.88 -10.84
N ALA A 31 4.15 4.63 -9.69
CA ALA A 31 4.33 3.29 -9.14
C ALA A 31 2.98 2.62 -8.83
N LEU A 32 2.06 3.35 -8.19
CA LEU A 32 0.69 2.89 -7.91
C LEU A 32 -0.10 2.60 -9.20
N GLN A 33 0.03 3.44 -10.22
CA GLN A 33 -0.63 3.22 -11.53
C GLN A 33 -0.10 1.98 -12.25
N ASN A 34 1.15 1.59 -12.00
CA ASN A 34 1.79 0.42 -12.60
C ASN A 34 1.59 -0.87 -11.78
N CYS A 35 0.98 -0.78 -10.59
CA CYS A 35 0.67 -1.97 -9.80
C CYS A 35 -0.31 -2.87 -10.56
N GLN A 36 0.00 -4.15 -10.62
CA GLN A 36 -0.90 -5.18 -11.16
C GLN A 36 -1.86 -5.67 -10.06
N ASP A 37 -2.62 -6.72 -10.36
CA ASP A 37 -3.46 -7.40 -9.36
C ASP A 37 -2.59 -7.86 -8.17
N GLY A 38 -3.00 -7.48 -6.97
CA GLY A 38 -2.41 -7.93 -5.72
C GLY A 38 -3.32 -8.91 -4.97
N HIS A 39 -2.94 -9.24 -3.75
CA HIS A 39 -3.76 -10.07 -2.87
C HIS A 39 -3.70 -9.59 -1.43
N TRP A 40 -4.75 -9.87 -0.67
CA TRP A 40 -4.75 -9.63 0.77
C TRP A 40 -3.82 -10.62 1.46
N SER A 41 -2.85 -10.09 2.20
CA SER A 41 -1.98 -10.82 3.11
C SER A 41 -2.45 -10.55 4.54
N GLY A 42 -3.30 -11.43 5.06
CA GLY A 42 -4.03 -11.16 6.31
C GLY A 42 -5.18 -10.17 6.12
N LYS A 43 -5.53 -9.45 7.19
CA LYS A 43 -6.72 -8.57 7.24
C LYS A 43 -6.48 -7.14 6.76
N ALA A 44 -5.26 -6.65 6.93
CA ALA A 44 -4.95 -5.22 6.86
C ALA A 44 -3.91 -4.88 5.79
N TYR A 45 -3.35 -5.87 5.11
CA TYR A 45 -2.25 -5.66 4.16
C TYR A 45 -2.62 -6.16 2.76
N TYR A 46 -2.58 -5.26 1.77
CA TYR A 46 -2.76 -5.60 0.36
C TYR A 46 -1.41 -5.62 -0.35
N GLN A 47 -0.99 -6.79 -0.78
CA GLN A 47 0.35 -7.07 -1.26
C GLN A 47 0.40 -7.13 -2.79
N PHE A 48 1.35 -6.43 -3.39
CA PHE A 48 1.60 -6.43 -4.85
C PHE A 48 2.81 -7.26 -5.25
N VAL A 49 3.79 -7.36 -4.35
CA VAL A 49 5.08 -8.01 -4.60
C VAL A 49 5.29 -9.11 -3.58
N ASP A 50 5.89 -10.24 -3.98
CA ASP A 50 6.16 -11.35 -3.05
C ASP A 50 7.10 -10.90 -1.93
N SER A 51 6.62 -11.03 -0.69
CA SER A 51 7.33 -10.66 0.55
C SER A 51 8.13 -11.83 1.12
N GLY A 52 8.24 -12.95 0.41
CA GLY A 52 9.11 -14.05 0.77
C GLY A 52 10.57 -13.62 0.84
N ASN A 53 11.21 -13.85 2.00
CA ASN A 53 12.62 -13.56 2.25
C ASN A 53 13.03 -12.11 1.89
N PRO A 54 12.43 -11.08 2.52
CA PRO A 54 12.45 -9.67 2.12
C PRO A 54 13.80 -8.95 2.26
N ASN A 55 14.86 -9.67 2.64
CA ASN A 55 16.20 -9.13 2.85
C ASN A 55 17.29 -9.98 2.17
N GLU A 56 16.90 -11.02 1.42
CA GLU A 56 17.84 -11.81 0.65
C GLU A 56 18.11 -11.13 -0.70
N PRO A 57 19.36 -11.08 -1.19
CA PRO A 57 19.64 -10.54 -2.51
C PRO A 57 18.88 -11.30 -3.61
N GLY A 58 18.18 -10.57 -4.46
CA GLY A 58 17.44 -11.13 -5.60
C GLY A 58 15.99 -11.52 -5.30
N THR A 59 15.49 -11.29 -4.09
CA THR A 59 14.06 -11.39 -3.80
C THR A 59 13.33 -10.14 -4.22
N GLU A 60 12.05 -10.27 -4.54
CA GLU A 60 11.29 -9.16 -5.09
C GLU A 60 11.08 -8.02 -4.08
N TRP A 61 10.96 -8.37 -2.81
CA TRP A 61 10.82 -7.41 -1.73
C TRP A 61 12.17 -6.89 -1.27
N GLN A 62 12.48 -5.66 -1.68
CA GLN A 62 13.67 -4.92 -1.25
C GLN A 62 13.22 -3.57 -0.71
N HIS A 63 12.79 -3.52 0.55
CA HIS A 63 12.22 -2.31 1.16
C HIS A 63 13.18 -1.12 1.07
N GLU A 64 12.64 0.04 0.71
CA GLU A 64 13.31 1.34 0.72
C GLU A 64 12.76 2.23 1.83
N GLU A 65 11.50 2.65 1.70
CA GLU A 65 10.83 3.55 2.65
C GLU A 65 9.31 3.33 2.67
N CYS A 66 8.66 3.91 3.68
CA CYS A 66 7.21 3.93 3.79
C CYS A 66 6.67 5.35 3.61
N ILE A 67 5.52 5.45 2.96
CA ILE A 67 4.75 6.69 2.86
C ILE A 67 3.48 6.55 3.67
N ILE A 68 3.27 7.50 4.57
CA ILE A 68 2.06 7.60 5.37
C ILE A 68 1.13 8.61 4.70
N ILE A 69 -0.12 8.18 4.50
CA ILE A 69 -1.25 8.99 4.06
C ILE A 69 -2.19 9.09 5.25
N GLU A 70 -2.24 10.27 5.85
CA GLU A 70 -3.01 10.53 7.07
C GLU A 70 -4.50 10.70 6.70
N GLN A 71 -5.39 10.03 7.43
CA GLN A 71 -6.83 10.17 7.24
C GLN A 71 -7.48 10.74 8.50
N GLN A 72 -8.43 11.67 8.36
CA GLN A 72 -9.06 12.32 9.53
C GLN A 72 -10.03 11.41 10.29
N ASN A 73 -10.77 10.56 9.57
CA ASN A 73 -11.88 9.76 10.14
C ASN A 73 -11.65 8.24 10.03
N ASP A 74 -10.62 7.85 9.29
CA ASP A 74 -10.22 6.47 9.04
C ASP A 74 -8.77 6.31 9.55
N GLY A 75 -8.28 5.07 9.64
CA GLY A 75 -6.88 4.84 9.97
C GLY A 75 -5.95 5.30 8.85
N ASP A 76 -4.70 5.59 9.18
CA ASP A 76 -3.67 5.92 8.21
C ASP A 76 -3.46 4.76 7.22
N ILE A 77 -3.08 5.14 5.99
CA ILE A 77 -2.65 4.21 4.96
C ILE A 77 -1.13 4.29 4.86
N VAL A 78 -0.47 3.14 4.97
CA VAL A 78 0.98 3.03 4.80
C VAL A 78 1.26 2.36 3.46
N ILE A 79 2.06 3.01 2.62
CA ILE A 79 2.47 2.49 1.31
C ILE A 79 3.95 2.13 1.40
N ASP A 80 4.27 0.85 1.19
CA ASP A 80 5.66 0.38 1.19
C ASP A 80 6.29 0.55 -0.19
N LEU A 81 7.36 1.33 -0.26
CA LEU A 81 8.17 1.49 -1.47
C LEU A 81 9.37 0.55 -1.44
N LEU A 82 9.69 -0.01 -2.60
CA LEU A 82 10.84 -0.86 -2.82
C LEU A 82 11.95 -0.07 -3.56
N LYS A 83 13.20 -0.49 -3.36
CA LYS A 83 14.41 0.15 -3.93
C LYS A 83 14.44 0.25 -5.45
N ASP A 84 13.59 -0.50 -6.14
CA ASP A 84 13.45 -0.46 -7.60
C ASP A 84 12.28 0.40 -8.08
N GLY A 85 11.67 1.18 -7.18
CA GLY A 85 10.57 2.10 -7.45
C GLY A 85 9.20 1.43 -7.52
N ARG A 86 9.09 0.12 -7.23
CA ARG A 86 7.79 -0.56 -7.10
C ARG A 86 7.15 -0.30 -5.74
N VAL A 87 5.83 -0.47 -5.69
CA VAL A 87 5.08 -0.57 -4.42
C VAL A 87 5.09 -2.03 -4.00
N GLY A 88 5.55 -2.32 -2.78
CA GLY A 88 5.53 -3.67 -2.20
C GLY A 88 4.13 -4.08 -1.76
N GLY A 89 3.44 -3.16 -1.09
CA GLY A 89 2.06 -3.32 -0.65
C GLY A 89 1.58 -2.11 0.14
N ILE A 90 0.35 -2.23 0.64
CA ILE A 90 -0.38 -1.16 1.30
C ILE A 90 -1.01 -1.70 2.58
N GLU A 91 -0.69 -1.07 3.71
CA GLU A 91 -1.26 -1.36 5.01
C GLU A 91 -2.38 -0.37 5.36
N PHE A 92 -3.48 -0.89 5.89
CA PHE A 92 -4.63 -0.14 6.38
C PHE A 92 -4.71 -0.25 7.90
N THR A 93 -4.29 0.80 8.61
CA THR A 93 -4.11 0.72 10.07
C THR A 93 -5.43 0.54 10.84
N ASP A 94 -6.57 0.95 10.28
CA ASP A 94 -7.90 0.75 10.90
C ASP A 94 -8.39 -0.70 10.85
N LEU A 95 -7.71 -1.56 10.09
CA LEU A 95 -8.00 -2.98 9.96
C LEU A 95 -7.08 -3.86 10.85
N ILE A 96 -6.08 -3.28 11.51
CA ILE A 96 -5.12 -4.03 12.35
C ILE A 96 -5.79 -4.56 13.64
N GLU A 97 -6.67 -3.78 14.26
CA GLU A 97 -7.25 -4.10 15.59
C GLU A 97 -8.74 -4.49 15.57
N LYS A 98 -9.30 -4.91 14.43
CA LYS A 98 -10.72 -5.33 14.31
C LYS A 98 -10.92 -6.85 14.24
#